data_AF-A0AA51YE10-F1
#
_entry.id   AF-A0AA51YE10-F1
#
_cell.length_a   1.000
_cell.length_b   1.000
_cell.length_c   1.000
_cell.angle_alpha   90.00
_cell.angle_beta   90.00
_cell.angle_gamma   90.00
#
_symmetry.space_group_name_H-M   'P 1'
#
loop_
_entity.id
_entity.type
_entity.pdbx_description
1 polymer ?
#
loop_
_entity_poly.entity_id
_entity_poly.type
_entity_poly.pdbx_seq_one_letter_code
_entity_poly.pdbx_strand_id
1 'polypeptide(L)' 'MNMGTGIALGVAIGAAIGIALDNLALGIGIGVAIGAGLGASFTATNGEADEPEDKS' A
#
# COMPACT_ATOMS: atom_id res chain seq x y z
N MET A 1 -4.72 -10.88 1.58
CA MET A 1 -4.63 -9.43 1.91
C MET A 1 -5.09 -8.68 0.68
N ASN A 2 -6.08 -7.82 0.80
CA ASN A 2 -6.60 -7.02 -0.30
C ASN A 2 -5.66 -5.82 -0.53
N MET A 3 -5.63 -5.29 -1.76
CA MET A 3 -4.73 -4.20 -2.14
C MET A 3 -4.85 -2.99 -1.18
N GLY A 4 -6.08 -2.63 -0.81
CA GLY A 4 -6.35 -1.54 0.14
C GLY A 4 -5.75 -1.76 1.53
N THR A 5 -5.68 -3.01 2.01
CA THR A 5 -5.06 -3.32 3.30
C THR A 5 -3.53 -3.21 3.24
N GLY A 6 -2.92 -3.57 2.09
CA GLY A 6 -1.49 -3.39 1.86
C GLY A 6 -1.09 -1.91 1.87
N ILE A 7 -1.86 -1.07 1.16
CA ILE A 7 -1.65 0.38 1.15
C ILE A 7 -1.85 0.98 2.55
N ALA A 8 -2.92 0.60 3.27
CA ALA A 8 -3.17 1.10 4.63
C ALA A 8 -2.02 0.78 5.60
N LEU A 9 -1.48 -0.45 5.55
CA LEU A 9 -0.32 -0.84 6.36
C LEU A 9 0.92 -0.03 5.98
N GLY A 10 1.20 0.06 4.68
CA GLY A 10 2.35 0.79 4.16
C GLY A 10 2.33 2.27 4.57
N VAL A 11 1.19 2.93 4.48
CA VAL A 11 1.02 4.33 4.90
C VAL A 11 1.18 4.48 6.42
N ALA A 12 0.61 3.59 7.24
CA ALA A 12 0.78 3.64 8.69
C ALA A 12 2.25 3.51 9.12
N ILE A 13 2.96 2.54 8.52
CA ILE A 13 4.39 2.34 8.78
C ILE A 13 5.22 3.51 8.25
N GLY A 14 4.95 3.96 7.02
CA GLY A 14 5.65 5.09 6.40
C GLY A 14 5.46 6.40 7.14
N ALA A 15 4.27 6.67 7.68
CA ALA A 15 4.00 7.82 8.51
C ALA A 15 4.80 7.77 9.83
N ALA A 16 4.85 6.61 10.50
CA ALA A 16 5.64 6.44 11.71
C ALA A 16 7.15 6.66 11.45
N ILE A 17 7.67 6.11 10.35
CA ILE A 17 9.06 6.32 9.93
C ILE A 17 9.32 7.79 9.57
N GLY A 18 8.39 8.42 8.83
CA GLY A 18 8.50 9.82 8.43
C GLY A 18 8.55 10.77 9.63
N ILE A 19 7.76 10.49 10.68
CA ILE A 19 7.81 11.23 11.94
C ILE A 19 9.14 10.98 12.66
N ALA A 20 9.61 9.73 12.72
CA ALA A 20 10.88 9.39 13.37
C ALA A 20 12.10 10.03 12.68
N LEU A 21 12.03 10.25 11.37
CA LEU A 21 13.08 10.87 10.56
C LEU A 21 12.90 12.39 10.38
N ASP A 22 11.86 12.98 10.98
CA ASP A 22 11.45 14.37 10.78
C ASP A 22 11.31 14.74 9.28
N ASN A 23 10.95 13.75 8.46
CA ASN A 23 10.80 13.89 7.02
C ASN A 23 9.63 13.05 6.52
N LEU A 24 8.45 13.64 6.61
CA LEU A 24 7.20 12.99 6.23
C LEU A 24 7.14 12.64 4.73
N ALA A 25 7.72 13.48 3.86
CA ALA A 25 7.75 13.21 2.42
C ALA A 25 8.49 11.90 2.11
N LEU A 26 9.65 11.71 2.76
CA LEU A 26 10.44 10.49 2.63
C LEU A 26 9.71 9.27 3.22
N GLY A 27 9.12 9.43 4.40
CA GLY A 27 8.35 8.37 5.07
C GLY A 27 7.13 7.91 4.28
N ILE A 28 6.35 8.83 3.72
CA ILE A 28 5.20 8.51 2.88
C ILE A 28 5.65 7.84 1.57
N GLY A 29 6.72 8.32 0.93
CA GLY A 29 7.26 7.69 -0.27
C GLY A 29 7.69 6.23 -0.05
N ILE A 30 8.40 5.97 1.05
CA ILE A 30 8.79 4.61 1.46
C ILE A 30 7.55 3.77 1.80
N GLY A 31 6.63 4.32 2.59
CA GLY A 31 5.42 3.63 3.02
C GLY A 31 4.52 3.21 1.87
N VAL A 32 4.32 4.08 0.89
CA VAL A 32 3.54 3.78 -0.32
C VAL A 32 4.24 2.71 -1.16
N ALA A 33 5.57 2.78 -1.33
CA ALA A 33 6.31 1.76 -2.08
C ALA A 33 6.21 0.37 -1.42
N ILE A 34 6.36 0.31 -0.09
CA ILE A 34 6.20 -0.94 0.68
C ILE A 34 4.76 -1.43 0.61
N GLY A 35 3.78 -0.55 0.86
CA GLY A 35 2.37 -0.92 0.86
C GLY A 35 1.87 -1.40 -0.50
N ALA A 36 2.35 -0.78 -1.58
CA ALA A 36 2.05 -1.20 -2.95
C ALA A 36 2.72 -2.54 -3.28
N GLY A 37 3.98 -2.74 -2.88
CA GLY A 37 4.67 -4.02 -3.08
C GLY A 37 4.04 -5.17 -2.28
N LEU A 38 3.63 -4.92 -1.04
CA LEU A 38 2.91 -5.88 -0.20
C LEU A 38 1.51 -6.15 -0.75
N GLY A 39 0.75 -5.11 -1.11
CA GLY A 39 -0.56 -5.26 -1.75
C GLY A 39 -0.48 -6.07 -3.04
N ALA A 40 0.47 -5.75 -3.92
CA ALA A 40 0.66 -6.45 -5.18
C ALA A 40 1.13 -7.90 -5.00
N SER A 41 2.05 -8.18 -4.08
CA SER A 41 2.55 -9.55 -3.84
C SER A 41 1.52 -10.47 -3.20
N PHE A 42 0.69 -9.95 -2.30
CA PHE A 42 -0.39 -10.72 -1.69
C PHE A 42 -1.60 -10.87 -2.61
N THR A 43 -1.92 -9.87 -3.44
CA THR A 43 -2.91 -10.01 -4.52
C THR A 43 -2.41 -11.00 -5.59
N ALA A 44 -1.11 -11.01 -5.92
CA ALA A 44 -0.56 -11.98 -6.88
C ALA A 44 -0.56 -13.44 -6.36
N THR A 45 -0.54 -13.63 -5.03
CA THR A 45 -0.63 -14.96 -4.39
C THR A 45 -2.07 -15.45 -4.27
N ASN A 46 -3.04 -14.53 -4.20
CA ASN A 46 -4.46 -14.81 -4.14
C ASN A 46 -5.12 -14.32 -5.44
N GLY A 47 -5.04 -15.12 -6.51
CA GLY A 47 -5.58 -14.74 -7.81
C GLY A 47 -7.01 -14.16 -7.76
N GLU A 48 -7.26 -13.25 -8.69
CA GLU A 48 -8.56 -12.68 -9.12
C GLU A 48 -9.01 -11.33 -8.51
N ALA A 49 -9.55 -10.51 -9.43
CA ALA A 49 -10.55 -9.45 -9.27
C ALA A 49 -10.09 -8.02 -8.94
N ASP A 50 -9.63 -7.31 -9.97
CA ASP A 50 -10.26 -6.03 -10.31
C ASP A 50 -10.85 -6.20 -11.73
N GLU A 51 -12.00 -6.85 -11.80
CA GLU A 51 -12.88 -6.79 -12.97
C GLU A 51 -13.41 -5.35 -13.04
N PRO A 52 -13.13 -4.58 -14.11
CA PRO A 52 -13.63 -3.22 -14.20
C PRO A 52 -15.16 -3.31 -14.25
N GLU A 53 -15.81 -2.81 -13.20
CA GLU A 53 -17.26 -2.68 -13.14
C GLU A 53 -17.71 -1.77 -14.30
N ASP A 54 -18.10 -2.40 -15.40
CA ASP A 54 -18.96 -1.83 -16.43
C ASP A 54 -20.32 -1.52 -15.78
N LYS A 55 -20.46 -0.29 -15.25
CA LYS A 55 -21.76 0.27 -14.92
C LYS A 55 -22.28 1.03 -16.15
N SER A 56 -23.23 0.36 -16.78
CA SER A 56 -24.14 0.73 -17.89
C SER A 56 -24.50 2.21 -18.04
#